data_AF-A0ABD0NCW5-F1
#
_entry.id   AF-A0ABD0NCW5-F1
#
_cell.length_a   1.000
_cell.length_b   1.000
_cell.length_c   1.000
_cell.angle_alpha   90.00
_cell.angle_beta   90.00
_cell.angle_gamma   90.00
#
_symmetry.space_group_name_H-M   'P 1'
#
loop_
_entity.id
_entity.type
_entity.pdbx_description
1 polymer ?
#
loop_
_entity_poly.entity_id
_entity_poly.type
_entity_poly.pdbx_seq_one_letter_code
_entity_poly.pdbx_strand_id
1 'polypeptide(L)' 'DYRLPPPMDCPTALHQLMLDCWVKERNLRPKFSQIVNTLDKLIRNAASLKV' A
#
# COMPACT_ATOMS: atom_id res chain seq x y z
N ASP A 1 11.36 9.81 11.47
CA ASP A 1 11.18 9.86 10.00
C ASP A 1 9.79 10.35 9.65
N TYR A 2 9.68 11.45 8.89
CA TYR A 2 8.39 11.92 8.39
C TYR A 2 7.96 11.11 7.16
N ARG A 3 6.66 10.79 7.06
CA ARG A 3 6.02 10.17 5.89
C ARG A 3 4.71 10.90 5.62
N LEU A 4 4.27 10.87 4.36
CA LEU A 4 3.04 11.54 3.96
C LEU A 4 1.84 10.90 4.68
N PRO A 5 0.91 11.72 5.21
CA PRO A 5 -0.34 11.20 5.76
C PRO A 5 -1.19 10.55 4.64
N PRO A 6 -2.17 9.71 5.01
CA PRO A 6 -3.12 9.20 4.03
C PRO A 6 -3.88 10.36 3.38
N PRO A 7 -4.13 10.34 2.06
CA PRO A 7 -5.09 11.22 1.42
C PRO A 7 -6.49 11.07 2.04
N MET A 8 -7.34 12.08 1.86
CA MET A 8 -8.77 11.99 2.20
C MET A 8 -9.39 10.79 1.47
N ASP A 9 -10.20 10.01 2.18
CA ASP A 9 -10.87 8.81 1.67
C ASP A 9 -9.92 7.74 1.08
N CYS A 10 -8.66 7.71 1.53
CA CYS A 10 -7.72 6.68 1.14
C CYS A 10 -7.93 5.40 1.99
N PRO A 11 -8.18 4.23 1.37
CA PRO A 11 -8.29 2.98 2.11
C PRO A 11 -7.00 2.68 2.88
N THR A 12 -7.12 2.25 4.13
CA THR A 12 -5.95 1.98 5.00
C THR A 12 -4.96 1.01 4.35
N ALA A 13 -5.46 -0.03 3.68
CA ALA A 13 -4.61 -1.01 2.99
C ALA A 13 -3.79 -0.41 1.85
N LEU A 14 -4.32 0.62 1.17
CA LEU A 14 -3.62 1.30 0.09
C LEU A 14 -2.53 2.24 0.64
N HIS A 15 -2.84 2.98 1.71
CA HIS A 15 -1.83 3.82 2.37
C HIS A 15 -0.69 2.97 2.95
N GLN A 16 -1.01 1.81 3.53
CA GLN A 16 0.00 0.88 4.02
C GLN A 16 0.96 0.41 2.91
N LEU A 17 0.43 0.07 1.73
CA LEU A 17 1.26 -0.29 0.57
C LEU A 17 2.19 0.86 0.15
N MET A 18 1.74 2.12 0.23
CA MET A 18 2.60 3.28 -0.03
C MET A 18 3.73 3.39 1.00
N LEU A 19 3.44 3.20 2.29
CA LEU A 19 4.44 3.21 3.36
C LEU A 19 5.48 2.10 3.18
N ASP A 20 5.04 0.91 2.78
CA ASP A 20 5.93 -0.23 2.47
C ASP A 20 6.85 0.09 1.29
N CYS A 21 6.39 0.88 0.31
CA CYS A 21 7.25 1.38 -0.78
C CYS A 21 8.28 2.43 -0.30
N TRP A 22 8.02 3.11 0.81
CA TRP A 22 8.86 4.18 1.38
C TRP A 22 9.68 3.75 2.61
N VAL A 23 9.85 2.45 2.85
CA VAL A 23 10.80 1.99 3.88
C VAL A 23 12.23 2.43 3.54
N LYS A 24 12.99 2.79 4.59
CA LYS A 24 14.34 3.33 4.49
C LYS A 24 15.29 2.34 3.80
N GLU A 25 15.24 1.09 4.24
CA GLU A 25 16.02 -0.02 3.69
C GLU A 25 15.45 -0.47 2.35
N ARG A 26 16.21 -0.23 1.26
CA ARG A 26 15.78 -0.51 -0.12
C ARG A 26 15.41 -1.99 -0.34
N ASN A 27 16.15 -2.87 0.30
CA ASN A 27 15.99 -4.33 0.27
C ASN A 27 14.69 -4.82 0.93
N LEU A 28 14.07 -4.01 1.80
CA LEU A 28 12.77 -4.31 2.40
C LEU A 28 11.58 -3.83 1.57
N ARG A 29 11.80 -2.97 0.57
CA ARG A 29 10.72 -2.47 -0.30
C ARG A 29 10.17 -3.61 -1.16
N PRO A 30 8.85 -3.65 -1.39
CA PRO A 30 8.25 -4.68 -2.23
C PRO A 30 8.74 -4.56 -3.67
N LYS A 31 8.92 -5.70 -4.33
CA LYS A 31 9.14 -5.77 -5.78
C LYS A 31 7.83 -5.48 -6.51
N PHE A 32 7.92 -5.06 -7.78
CA PHE A 32 6.74 -4.79 -8.60
C PHE A 32 5.76 -5.96 -8.67
N SER A 33 6.24 -7.21 -8.73
CA SER A 33 5.38 -8.39 -8.70
C SER A 33 4.55 -8.51 -7.41
N GLN A 34 5.12 -8.13 -6.27
CA GLN A 34 4.40 -8.11 -4.99
C GLN A 34 3.37 -6.99 -4.96
N ILE A 35 3.73 -5.79 -5.45
CA ILE A 35 2.82 -4.65 -5.54
C ILE A 35 1.59 -4.99 -6.39
N VAL A 36 1.80 -5.54 -7.60
CA VAL A 36 0.72 -5.94 -8.51
C VAL A 36 -0.18 -7.02 -7.88
N ASN A 37 0.41 -8.02 -7.23
CA ASN A 37 -0.34 -9.08 -6.54
C ASN A 37 -1.20 -8.51 -5.39
N THR A 38 -0.65 -7.60 -4.58
CA THR A 38 -1.40 -6.93 -3.51
C THR A 38 -2.58 -6.14 -4.08
N LEU A 39 -2.37 -5.36 -5.14
CA LEU A 39 -3.44 -4.59 -5.79
C LEU A 39 -4.53 -5.51 -6.37
N ASP A 40 -4.16 -6.61 -7.04
CA ASP A 40 -5.12 -7.59 -7.57
C ASP A 40 -5.99 -8.19 -6.45
N LYS A 41 -5.39 -8.54 -5.30
CA LYS A 41 -6.14 -9.02 -4.12
C LYS A 41 -7.11 -7.98 -3.56
N LEU A 42 -6.69 -6.71 -3.48
CA LEU A 42 -7.56 -5.63 -3.01
C LEU A 42 -8.73 -5.38 -3.94
N ILE A 43 -8.51 -5.43 -5.25
CA ILE A 43 -9.58 -5.26 -6.25
C ILE A 43 -10.57 -6.43 -6.20
N ARG A 44 -10.10 -7.67 -6.02
CA ARG A 44 -10.96 -8.86 -5.89
C ARG A 44 -11.74 -8.90 -4.58
N ASN A 45 -11.29 -8.19 -3.55
CA ASN A 45 -11.99 -8.07 -2.27
C ASN A 45 -12.28 -6.60 -1.96
N ALA A 46 -13.31 -6.06 -2.62
CA ALA A 46 -13.70 -4.66 -2.48
C ALA A 46 -14.04 -4.23 -1.04
N ALA A 47 -14.34 -5.16 -0.13
CA ALA A 47 -14.52 -4.85 1.29
C ALA A 47 -13.22 -4.33 1.95
N SER A 48 -12.05 -4.74 1.44
CA SER A 48 -10.74 -4.27 1.89
C SER A 48 -10.37 -2.87 1.40
N LEU A 49 -11.15 -2.30 0.47
CA LEU A 49 -11.01 -0.94 -0.05
C LEU A 49 -12.01 0.03 0.58
N LYS A 50 -12.77 -0.40 1.60
CA LYS A 50 -13.61 0.52 2.37
C LYS A 50 -12.72 1.47 3.18
N VAL A 51 -13.10 2.74 3.15
CA VAL A 51 -12.52 3.83 3.95
C VAL A 51 -13.02 3.73 5.38
#